data_AF-A0A0C1KSN7-F1
#
_entry.id   AF-A0A0C1KSN7-F1
#
_cell.length_a   1.000
_cell.length_b   1.000
_cell.length_c   1.000
_cell.angle_alpha   90.00
_cell.angle_beta   90.00
_cell.angle_gamma   90.00
#
_symmetry.space_group_name_H-M   'P 1'
#
loop_
_entity.id
_entity.type
_entity.pdbx_description
1 polymer ?
#
loop_
_entity_poly.entity_id
_entity_poly.type
_entity_poly.pdbx_seq_one_letter_code
_entity_poly.pdbx_strand_id
1 'polypeptide(L)' 'MINKIDPVWFSRIIRFGLGIVFIAIAFQYEDAWSLYLFGGIFIVTGFVRPGRCVDDKCEL' A
#
# COMPACT_ATOMS: atom_id res chain seq x y z
N MET A 1 -21.07 -14.05 -8.18
CA MET A 1 -21.02 -12.91 -7.23
C MET A 1 -19.57 -12.55 -7.00
N ILE A 2 -18.96 -11.78 -7.91
CA ILE A 2 -17.67 -11.17 -7.64
C ILE A 2 -18.01 -9.92 -6.83
N ASN A 3 -17.75 -9.97 -5.52
CA ASN A 3 -17.92 -8.83 -4.64
C ASN A 3 -17.27 -7.61 -5.30
N LYS A 4 -18.02 -6.50 -5.44
CA LYS A 4 -17.46 -5.20 -5.80
C LYS A 4 -16.53 -4.79 -4.66
N ILE A 5 -15.29 -5.27 -4.70
CA ILE A 5 -14.23 -4.79 -3.82
C ILE A 5 -13.99 -3.36 -4.24
N ASP A 6 -14.17 -2.44 -3.30
CA ASP A 6 -13.93 -1.03 -3.54
C ASP A 6 -12.47 -0.86 -4.02
N PRO A 7 -12.23 -0.23 -5.18
CA PRO A 7 -10.89 -0.09 -5.75
C PRO A 7 -9.93 0.68 -4.81
N VAL A 8 -10.45 1.54 -3.93
CA VAL A 8 -9.69 2.23 -2.89
C VAL A 8 -9.23 1.23 -1.83
N TRP A 9 -10.12 0.37 -1.34
CA TRP A 9 -9.75 -0.68 -0.38
C TRP A 9 -8.79 -1.72 -0.99
N PHE A 10 -9.00 -2.07 -2.26
CA PHE A 10 -8.12 -2.98 -2.97
C PHE A 10 -6.69 -2.41 -3.11
N SER A 11 -6.57 -1.16 -3.57
CA SER A 11 -5.27 -0.50 -3.67
C SER A 11 -4.60 -0.31 -2.31
N ARG A 12 -5.38 -0.12 -1.24
CA ARG A 12 -4.88 -0.04 0.13
C ARG A 12 -4.29 -1.36 0.61
N ILE A 13 -5.00 -2.48 0.41
CA ILE A 13 -4.50 -3.82 0.75
C ILE A 13 -3.22 -4.14 -0.03
N ILE A 14 -3.17 -3.78 -1.32
CA ILE A 14 -1.97 -3.99 -2.13
C ILE A 14 -0.77 -3.21 -1.58
N ARG A 15 -0.95 -1.92 -1.26
CA ARG A 15 0.14 -1.08 -0.73
C ARG A 15 0.66 -1.61 0.61
N PHE A 16 -0.22 -2.00 1.53
CA PHE A 16 0.18 -2.61 2.79
C PHE A 16 0.86 -3.95 2.59
N GLY A 17 0.31 -4.81 1.73
CA GLY A 17 0.89 -6.11 1.41
C GLY A 17 2.30 -5.97 0.85
N LEU A 18 2.49 -5.11 -0.16
CA LEU A 18 3.81 -4.84 -0.74
C LEU A 18 4.77 -4.26 0.29
N GLY A 19 4.32 -3.31 1.11
CA GLY A 19 5.14 -2.71 2.16
C GLY A 19 5.64 -3.72 3.20
N ILE A 20 4.76 -4.60 3.67
CA ILE A 20 5.10 -5.69 4.59
C ILE A 20 6.09 -6.66 3.92
N VAL A 21 5.84 -7.03 2.66
CA VAL A 21 6.73 -7.93 1.91
C VAL A 21 8.14 -7.34 1.77
N PHE A 22 8.26 -6.06 1.41
CA PHE A 22 9.57 -5.41 1.31
C PHE A 22 10.32 -5.41 2.65
N ILE A 23 9.64 -5.09 3.76
CA ILE A 23 10.25 -5.12 5.11
C ILE A 23 10.61 -6.56 5.52
N ALA A 24 9.76 -7.54 5.24
CA ALA A 24 10.01 -8.94 5.56
C ALA A 24 11.24 -9.49 4.81
N ILE A 25 11.40 -9.12 3.54
CA ILE A 25 12.59 -9.46 2.74
C ILE A 25 13.81 -8.72 3.29
N ALA A 26 13.67 -7.47 3.72
CA ALA A 26 14.78 -6.68 4.25
C ALA A 26 15.46 -7.35 5.46
N PHE A 27 14.71 -8.05 6.31
CA PHE A 27 15.27 -8.78 7.45
C PHE A 27 16.22 -9.95 7.08
N GLN A 28 16.22 -10.40 5.82
CA GLN A 28 17.11 -11.48 5.37
C GLN A 28 18.45 -10.99 4.83
N TYR A 29 18.62 -9.69 4.58
CA TYR A 29 19.82 -9.13 3.95
C TYR A 29 20.45 -8.06 4.86
N GLU A 30 21.78 -8.13 5.05
CA GLU A 30 22.50 -7.24 5.98
C GLU A 30 22.50 -5.76 5.54
N ASP A 31 22.53 -5.48 4.23
CA ASP A 31 22.55 -4.12 3.66
C ASP A 31 21.21 -3.72 2.99
N ALA A 32 20.09 -4.16 3.56
CA ALA A 32 18.74 -3.98 3.00
C ALA A 32 18.08 -2.62 3.26
N TRP A 33 18.85 -1.57 3.57
CA TRP A 33 18.30 -0.28 4.02
C TRP A 33 17.29 0.33 3.04
N SER A 34 17.49 0.12 1.73
CA SER A 34 16.57 0.56 0.68
C SER A 34 15.22 -0.15 0.74
N LEU A 35 15.20 -1.45 1.07
CA LEU A 35 13.96 -2.23 1.22
C LEU A 35 13.15 -1.77 2.43
N TYR A 36 13.81 -1.43 3.54
CA TYR A 36 13.15 -0.80 4.69
C TYR A 36 12.56 0.57 4.32
N LEU A 37 13.29 1.39 3.55
CA LEU A 37 12.82 2.69 3.09
C LEU A 37 11.58 2.55 2.20
N PHE A 38 11.65 1.74 1.14
CA PHE A 38 10.52 1.54 0.22
C PHE A 38 9.33 0.88 0.92
N GLY A 39 9.58 -0.14 1.75
CA GLY A 39 8.54 -0.81 2.52
C GLY A 39 7.82 0.16 3.47
N GLY A 40 8.57 1.01 4.17
CA GLY A 40 8.01 2.06 5.02
C GLY A 40 7.18 3.07 4.24
N ILE A 41 7.65 3.54 3.07
CA ILE A 41 6.91 4.47 2.22
C ILE A 41 5.60 3.84 1.73
N PHE A 42 5.61 2.58 1.31
CA PHE A 42 4.39 1.88 0.89
C PHE A 42 3.35 1.74 2.01
N ILE A 43 3.80 1.49 3.24
CA ILE A 43 2.91 1.45 4.41
C ILE A 43 2.34 2.84 4.70
N VAL A 44 3.19 3.86 4.78
CA VAL A 44 2.77 5.25 5.10
C VAL A 44 1.81 5.78 4.05
N THR A 45 2.11 5.59 2.77
CA THR A 45 1.24 6.00 1.64
C THR A 45 -0.02 5.13 1.49
N GLY A 46 -0.12 4.02 2.22
CA GLY A 46 -1.35 3.24 2.40
C GLY A 46 -2.32 3.88 3.42
N PHE A 47 -1.83 4.75 4.31
CA PHE A 47 -2.67 5.54 5.23
C PHE A 47 -3.06 6.89 4.63
N VAL A 48 -2.19 7.49 3.82
CA VAL A 48 -2.48 8.77 3.16
C VAL A 48 -3.43 8.52 1.99
N ARG A 49 -4.68 8.92 2.15
CA ARG A 49 -5.69 8.92 1.09
C ARG A 49 -5.48 10.16 0.23
N PRO A 50 -4.99 10.07 -1.02
CA PRO A 50 -5.10 11.21 -1.91
C PRO A 50 -6.60 11.39 -2.20
N GLY A 51 -7.16 12.55 -1.84
CA GLY A 51 -8.55 12.91 -2.16
C GLY A 51 -8.70 13.00 -3.67
N ARG A 52 -8.94 11.88 -4.33
CA ARG A 52 -9.12 11.79 -5.77
C ARG A 52 -10.43 11.07 -6.00
N CYS A 53 -11.36 11.78 -6.63
CA CYS A 53 -12.61 11.21 -7.09
C CYS A 53 -12.28 10.20 -8.20
N VAL A 54 -12.82 8.99 -8.08
CA VAL A 54 -12.74 7.94 -9.09
C VAL A 54 -14.17 7.70 -9.55
N ASP A 55 -14.45 7.87 -10.85
CA ASP A 55 -15.80 7.74 -11.44
C ASP A 55 -16.89 8.54 -10.71
N ASP A 56 -16.75 9.87 -10.65
CA ASP A 56 -17.72 10.81 -10.05
C ASP A 56 -18.09 10.58 -8.57
N LYS A 57 -17.47 9.59 -7.91
CA LYS A 57 -17.64 9.31 -6.49
C LYS A 57 -16.48 9.91 -5.73
N CYS A 58 -16.68 11.14 -5.28
CA CYS A 58 -15.83 11.74 -4.27
C CYS A 58 -16.23 11.13 -2.92
N GLU A 59 -15.47 10.15 -2.45
CA GLU A 59 -15.59 9.73 -1.05
C GLU A 59 -14.86 10.77 -0.20
N LEU A 60 -15.65 11.62 0.48
CA LEU A 60 -15.16 12.50 1.56
C LEU A 60 -14.36 11.70 2.59
#